data_AF-A0A8C8DRA5-F1
#
_entry.id   AF-A0A8C8DRA5-F1
#
_cell.length_a   1.000
_cell.length_b   1.000
_cell.length_c   1.000
_cell.angle_alpha   90.00
_cell.angle_beta   90.00
_cell.angle_gamma   90.00
#
_symmetry.space_group_name_H-M   'P 1'
#
loop_
_entity.id
_entity.type
_entity.pdbx_description
1 polymer ?
#
loop_
_entity_poly.entity_id
_entity_poly.type
_entity_poly.pdbx_seq_one_letter_code
_entity_poly.pdbx_strand_id
1 'polypeptide(L)'
;MASVADTKLYDILGVSPTASENELKKAYRKLAKEYHPDKNPEAGDKFKEISFAYEVLTNPEKKELYDRYGEQGLREGGGGGPGMEDIFSHIFGGGLFGFMGGQSRGRNGGKRRGDDMIHPLKVSLEDLYNGKTTKLQLSKNVLCSACNGQGGKAGAVQKCVACRGRGMRIMIRQLAPGMVQQMQSVCTDCSGEGEVINEKDRCKKCEGQKVCKDTKLLEVHVDKGMKHGQKITFSGEADQAPGVEPGDIVLVLQEKEHEDFRREGSDLHMVHRIGLVEALCGFQMTVTHLDGRQLLIKYPPGKVIEPGCIRVVKGEGMPQYRNPFEKGDLYIKFDVQFPENNWISPDKLNDLECLLPARADDPIIAADAEEVDLTEFERSQGFGSGARREAYNDSSDEEGGHHGPGVQCAHQ
;
A
#
# COMPACT_ATOMS: atom_id res chain seq x y z
N MET A 1 -49.57 -6.88 -13.49
CA MET A 1 -48.21 -7.33 -13.11
C MET A 1 -47.30 -6.97 -14.26
N ALA A 2 -46.22 -6.20 -14.04
CA ALA A 2 -45.27 -5.91 -15.10
C ALA A 2 -44.60 -7.24 -15.50
N SER A 3 -44.81 -7.70 -16.73
CA SER A 3 -44.26 -8.97 -17.22
C SER A 3 -42.81 -8.77 -17.61
N VAL A 4 -41.90 -9.17 -16.74
CA VAL A 4 -40.46 -9.18 -17.01
C VAL A 4 -40.08 -10.58 -17.50
N ALA A 5 -39.18 -10.66 -18.49
CA ALA A 5 -38.78 -11.93 -19.10
C ALA A 5 -38.01 -12.86 -18.15
N ASP A 6 -37.30 -12.32 -17.16
CA ASP A 6 -36.54 -13.06 -16.14
C ASP A 6 -36.51 -12.25 -14.82
N THR A 7 -36.64 -12.91 -13.67
CA THR A 7 -36.64 -12.27 -12.33
C THR A 7 -35.33 -12.46 -11.56
N LYS A 8 -34.39 -13.28 -12.05
CA LYS A 8 -33.20 -13.68 -11.28
C LYS A 8 -32.38 -12.51 -10.72
N LEU A 9 -32.13 -11.45 -11.50
CA LEU A 9 -31.34 -10.31 -11.01
C LEU A 9 -32.07 -9.50 -9.93
N TYR A 10 -33.40 -9.45 -9.98
CA TYR A 10 -34.23 -8.84 -8.96
C TYR A 10 -34.23 -9.68 -7.68
N ASP A 11 -34.30 -11.02 -7.84
CA ASP A 11 -34.27 -11.99 -6.74
C ASP A 11 -32.92 -11.97 -6.01
N ILE A 12 -31.80 -11.83 -6.73
CA ILE A 12 -30.44 -11.70 -6.15
C ILE A 12 -30.32 -10.45 -5.26
N LEU A 13 -30.94 -9.33 -5.67
CA LEU A 13 -30.97 -8.11 -4.86
C LEU A 13 -32.11 -8.12 -3.82
N GLY A 14 -33.00 -9.12 -3.85
CA GLY A 14 -34.15 -9.22 -2.97
C GLY A 14 -35.17 -8.09 -3.15
N VAL A 15 -35.32 -7.58 -4.38
CA VAL A 15 -36.24 -6.49 -4.71
C VAL A 15 -37.31 -6.91 -5.72
N SER A 16 -38.40 -6.16 -5.79
CA SER A 16 -39.45 -6.40 -6.80
C SER A 16 -39.00 -5.94 -8.19
N PRO A 17 -39.50 -6.55 -9.29
CA PRO A 17 -39.26 -6.05 -10.65
C PRO A 17 -39.75 -4.61 -10.90
N THR A 18 -40.67 -4.10 -10.07
CA THR A 18 -41.12 -2.70 -10.10
C THR A 18 -40.32 -1.79 -9.17
N ALA A 19 -39.21 -2.25 -8.61
CA ALA A 19 -38.41 -1.48 -7.66
C ALA A 19 -37.83 -0.21 -8.28
N SER A 20 -37.88 0.85 -7.49
CA SER A 20 -37.26 2.14 -7.82
C SER A 20 -35.74 2.08 -7.70
N GLU A 21 -35.03 3.01 -8.37
CA GLU A 21 -33.57 3.11 -8.30
C GLU A 21 -33.05 3.29 -6.85
N ASN A 22 -33.82 4.01 -6.02
CA ASN A 22 -33.51 4.20 -4.60
C ASN A 22 -33.60 2.89 -3.81
N GLU A 23 -34.55 2.02 -4.14
CA GLU A 23 -34.69 0.70 -3.50
C GLU A 23 -33.58 -0.25 -3.94
N LEU A 24 -33.21 -0.25 -5.22
CA LEU A 24 -32.07 -1.01 -5.75
C LEU A 24 -30.76 -0.62 -5.05
N LYS A 25 -30.51 0.69 -4.90
CA LYS A 25 -29.32 1.22 -4.22
C LYS A 25 -29.28 0.87 -2.74
N LYS A 26 -30.44 0.87 -2.07
CA LYS A 26 -30.56 0.50 -0.66
C LYS A 26 -30.32 -0.99 -0.44
N ALA A 27 -30.88 -1.84 -1.31
CA ALA A 27 -30.70 -3.28 -1.28
C ALA A 27 -29.24 -3.67 -1.54
N TYR A 28 -28.62 -3.11 -2.58
CA TYR A 28 -27.20 -3.31 -2.89
C TYR A 28 -26.30 -2.93 -1.71
N ARG A 29 -26.49 -1.75 -1.10
CA ARG A 29 -25.67 -1.33 0.06
C ARG A 29 -25.79 -2.26 1.26
N LYS A 30 -26.97 -2.85 1.48
CA LYS A 30 -27.18 -3.82 2.57
C LYS A 30 -26.41 -5.11 2.29
N LEU A 31 -26.61 -5.68 1.10
CA LEU A 31 -26.00 -6.95 0.69
C LEU A 31 -24.47 -6.83 0.49
N ALA A 32 -23.98 -5.72 -0.05
CA ALA A 32 -22.56 -5.47 -0.23
C ALA A 32 -21.80 -5.32 1.11
N LYS A 33 -22.47 -4.86 2.17
CA LYS A 33 -21.89 -4.80 3.52
C LYS A 33 -21.86 -6.18 4.20
N GLU A 34 -22.84 -7.03 3.90
CA GLU A 34 -23.00 -8.36 4.47
C GLU A 34 -22.07 -9.39 3.82
N TYR A 35 -21.91 -9.31 2.49
CA TYR A 35 -21.08 -10.23 1.70
C TYR A 35 -19.74 -9.63 1.28
N HIS A 36 -19.27 -8.59 1.97
CA HIS A 36 -17.97 -7.98 1.64
C HIS A 36 -16.83 -8.99 1.83
N PRO A 37 -15.92 -9.15 0.85
CA PRO A 37 -14.86 -10.17 0.88
C PRO A 37 -13.90 -10.04 2.08
N ASP A 38 -13.75 -8.83 2.62
CA ASP A 38 -12.95 -8.55 3.83
C ASP A 38 -13.56 -9.13 5.12
N LYS A 39 -14.89 -9.30 5.17
CA LYS A 39 -15.59 -9.85 6.35
C LYS A 39 -16.01 -11.29 6.17
N ASN A 40 -16.13 -11.75 4.92
CA ASN A 40 -16.60 -13.10 4.60
C ASN A 40 -15.87 -13.63 3.36
N PRO A 41 -14.62 -14.15 3.51
CA PRO A 41 -13.76 -14.52 2.39
C PRO A 41 -14.31 -15.67 1.53
N GLU A 42 -15.19 -16.52 2.09
CA GLU A 42 -15.83 -17.64 1.37
C GLU A 42 -17.08 -17.21 0.56
N ALA A 43 -17.56 -15.96 0.72
CA ALA A 43 -18.75 -15.46 0.06
C ALA A 43 -18.46 -14.64 -1.22
N GLY A 44 -17.24 -14.73 -1.75
CA GLY A 44 -16.80 -13.97 -2.91
C GLY A 44 -17.70 -14.10 -4.13
N ASP A 45 -18.24 -15.30 -4.40
CA ASP A 45 -19.09 -15.53 -5.57
C ASP A 45 -20.47 -14.87 -5.45
N LYS A 46 -21.04 -14.81 -4.24
CA LYS A 46 -22.30 -14.09 -3.99
C LYS A 46 -22.13 -12.59 -4.15
N PHE A 47 -21.00 -12.04 -3.69
CA PHE A 47 -20.71 -10.61 -3.84
C PHE A 47 -20.59 -10.19 -5.31
N LYS A 48 -20.01 -11.06 -6.15
CA LYS A 48 -19.92 -10.88 -7.60
C LYS A 48 -21.30 -10.84 -8.24
N GLU A 49 -22.17 -11.77 -7.90
CA GLU A 49 -23.57 -11.83 -8.39
C GLU A 49 -24.37 -10.59 -7.98
N ILE A 50 -24.25 -10.15 -6.73
CA ILE A 50 -24.90 -8.94 -6.20
C ILE A 50 -24.45 -7.68 -6.97
N SER A 51 -23.14 -7.57 -7.24
CA SER A 51 -22.57 -6.43 -7.96
C SER A 51 -23.03 -6.40 -9.41
N PHE A 52 -23.06 -7.56 -10.08
CA PHE A 52 -23.55 -7.69 -11.45
C PHE A 52 -25.04 -7.34 -11.56
N ALA A 53 -25.87 -7.88 -10.66
CA ALA A 53 -27.30 -7.57 -10.63
C ALA A 53 -27.57 -6.08 -10.46
N TYR A 54 -26.83 -5.40 -9.58
CA TYR A 54 -26.95 -3.95 -9.40
C TYR A 54 -26.51 -3.15 -10.62
N GLU A 55 -25.42 -3.53 -11.30
CA GLU A 55 -24.94 -2.83 -12.50
C GLU A 55 -25.97 -2.89 -13.64
N VAL A 56 -26.54 -4.08 -13.88
CA VAL A 56 -27.53 -4.29 -14.94
C VAL A 56 -28.83 -3.53 -14.63
N LEU A 57 -29.32 -3.61 -13.39
CA LEU A 57 -30.62 -3.02 -13.01
C LEU A 57 -30.56 -1.50 -12.76
N THR A 58 -29.38 -0.92 -12.56
CA THR A 58 -29.21 0.53 -12.40
C THR A 58 -29.09 1.26 -13.74
N ASN A 59 -28.57 0.60 -14.78
CA ASN A 59 -28.47 1.20 -16.10
C ASN A 59 -29.81 1.07 -16.87
N PRO A 60 -30.46 2.17 -17.29
CA PRO A 60 -31.77 2.11 -17.94
C PRO A 60 -31.80 1.23 -19.21
N GLU A 61 -30.75 1.29 -20.02
CA GLU A 61 -30.65 0.55 -21.28
C GLU A 61 -30.42 -0.95 -21.04
N LYS A 62 -29.54 -1.29 -20.09
CA LYS A 62 -29.29 -2.70 -19.72
C LYS A 62 -30.49 -3.32 -19.01
N LYS A 63 -31.18 -2.54 -18.15
CA LYS A 63 -32.40 -2.95 -17.47
C LYS A 63 -33.51 -3.22 -18.46
N GLU A 64 -33.74 -2.33 -19.43
CA GLU A 64 -34.76 -2.54 -20.47
C GLU A 64 -34.48 -3.78 -21.31
N LEU A 65 -33.20 -4.01 -21.66
CA LEU A 65 -32.79 -5.20 -22.41
C LEU A 65 -32.99 -6.49 -21.62
N TYR A 66 -32.62 -6.50 -20.33
CA TYR A 66 -32.87 -7.60 -19.41
C TYR A 66 -34.36 -7.85 -19.22
N ASP A 67 -35.14 -6.79 -19.03
CA ASP A 67 -36.57 -6.90 -18.77
C ASP A 67 -37.32 -7.47 -19.99
N ARG A 68 -36.84 -7.17 -21.21
CA ARG A 68 -37.43 -7.61 -22.48
C ARG A 68 -37.00 -9.01 -22.92
N TYR A 69 -35.74 -9.39 -22.69
CA TYR A 69 -35.14 -10.60 -23.28
C TYR A 69 -34.45 -11.53 -22.27
N GLY A 70 -34.46 -11.19 -20.98
CA GLY A 70 -33.80 -11.95 -19.92
C GLY A 70 -32.27 -11.95 -20.05
N GLU A 71 -31.64 -12.90 -19.37
CA GLU A 71 -30.16 -13.03 -19.33
C GLU A 71 -29.53 -13.27 -20.73
N GLN A 72 -30.29 -13.87 -21.66
CA GLN A 72 -29.84 -14.08 -23.04
C GLN A 72 -29.71 -12.77 -23.83
N GLY A 73 -30.56 -11.78 -23.56
CA GLY A 73 -30.48 -10.46 -24.20
C GLY A 73 -29.20 -9.70 -23.88
N LEU A 74 -28.67 -9.86 -22.65
CA LEU A 74 -27.37 -9.29 -22.26
C LEU A 74 -26.19 -9.95 -22.96
N ARG A 75 -26.32 -11.23 -23.36
CA ARG A 75 -25.28 -11.97 -24.07
C ARG A 75 -25.25 -11.65 -25.57
N GLU A 76 -26.40 -11.41 -26.20
CA GLU A 76 -26.48 -11.14 -27.65
C GLU A 76 -26.41 -9.65 -28.02
N GLY A 77 -26.61 -8.73 -27.06
CA GLY A 77 -26.48 -7.29 -27.27
C GLY A 77 -25.04 -6.74 -27.27
N GLY A 78 -24.05 -7.57 -26.94
CA GLY A 78 -22.62 -7.24 -26.99
C GLY A 78 -21.93 -7.95 -28.14
N GLY A 79 -21.34 -7.19 -29.07
CA GLY A 79 -20.64 -7.73 -30.23
C GLY A 79 -19.62 -8.82 -29.86
N GLY A 80 -19.61 -9.89 -30.66
CA GLY A 80 -19.00 -11.18 -30.35
C GLY A 80 -17.56 -11.17 -29.82
N GLY A 81 -17.36 -11.99 -28.79
CA GLY A 81 -16.08 -12.37 -28.17
C GLY A 81 -16.32 -13.49 -27.14
N PRO A 82 -15.39 -14.43 -26.96
CA PRO A 82 -15.65 -15.72 -26.30
C PRO A 82 -15.79 -15.61 -24.77
N GLY A 83 -16.62 -16.50 -24.19
CA GLY A 83 -16.55 -16.93 -22.79
C GLY A 83 -16.93 -15.90 -21.72
N MET A 84 -18.07 -16.10 -21.06
CA MET A 84 -18.53 -15.35 -19.87
C MET A 84 -17.52 -15.39 -18.70
N GLU A 85 -16.58 -16.32 -18.74
CA GLU A 85 -15.49 -16.55 -17.80
C GLU A 85 -14.37 -15.50 -17.94
N ASP A 86 -14.10 -15.07 -19.18
CA ASP A 86 -12.97 -14.19 -19.52
C ASP A 86 -13.29 -12.70 -19.34
N ILE A 87 -14.57 -12.33 -19.40
CA ILE A 87 -15.01 -10.97 -19.09
C ILE A 87 -14.91 -10.71 -17.57
N PHE A 88 -15.15 -11.74 -16.76
CA PHE A 88 -15.11 -11.61 -15.30
C PHE A 88 -13.69 -11.60 -14.73
N SER A 89 -12.78 -12.39 -15.33
CA SER A 89 -11.34 -12.34 -15.04
C SER A 89 -10.73 -11.00 -15.46
N HIS A 90 -11.19 -10.40 -16.55
CA HIS A 90 -10.79 -9.04 -16.92
C HIS A 90 -11.33 -7.97 -15.96
N ILE A 91 -12.58 -8.09 -15.45
CA ILE A 91 -13.20 -7.12 -14.53
C ILE A 91 -12.51 -7.09 -13.14
N PHE A 92 -12.33 -8.26 -12.50
CA PHE A 92 -11.87 -8.35 -11.10
C PHE A 92 -10.45 -8.92 -10.92
N GLY A 93 -9.86 -9.51 -11.95
CA GLY A 93 -8.48 -10.02 -11.95
C GLY A 93 -7.51 -9.04 -12.60
N GLY A 94 -7.36 -7.83 -12.04
CA GLY A 94 -6.25 -6.94 -12.36
C GLY A 94 -6.24 -6.30 -13.76
N GLY A 95 -7.40 -6.11 -14.40
CA GLY A 95 -7.48 -5.57 -15.77
C GLY A 95 -8.51 -4.48 -16.06
N LEU A 96 -9.54 -4.25 -15.22
CA LEU A 96 -10.66 -3.35 -15.57
C LEU A 96 -11.03 -2.25 -14.56
N PHE A 97 -10.15 -1.89 -13.62
CA PHE A 97 -10.22 -0.56 -13.02
C PHE A 97 -9.49 0.51 -13.87
N GLY A 98 -9.00 0.14 -15.05
CA GLY A 98 -8.34 1.04 -16.02
C GLY A 98 -9.12 1.28 -17.32
N PHE A 99 -10.31 0.66 -17.52
CA PHE A 99 -10.95 0.63 -18.85
C PHE A 99 -12.40 1.15 -18.92
N MET A 100 -12.92 1.80 -17.87
CA MET A 100 -14.22 2.51 -17.92
C MET A 100 -14.08 4.04 -17.78
N GLY A 101 -13.04 4.58 -18.41
CA GLY A 101 -12.78 6.02 -18.48
C GLY A 101 -12.18 6.46 -19.80
N GLY A 102 -12.61 5.89 -20.94
CA GLY A 102 -11.90 6.18 -22.18
C GLY A 102 -12.51 5.69 -23.49
N GLN A 103 -13.83 5.59 -23.64
CA GLN A 103 -14.42 5.52 -24.98
C GLN A 103 -14.64 6.93 -25.53
N SER A 104 -13.52 7.63 -25.76
CA SER A 104 -13.48 8.74 -26.70
C SER A 104 -12.75 8.24 -27.94
N ARG A 105 -13.50 7.96 -29.01
CA ARG A 105 -13.00 7.85 -30.38
C ARG A 105 -12.53 9.23 -30.87
N GLY A 106 -11.55 9.78 -30.17
CA GLY A 106 -10.74 10.89 -30.62
C GLY A 106 -9.62 10.32 -31.46
N ARG A 107 -9.78 10.41 -32.78
CA ARG A 107 -8.67 10.49 -33.72
C ARG A 107 -7.95 11.81 -33.48
N ASN A 108 -7.42 11.99 -32.27
CA ASN A 108 -6.72 13.19 -31.87
C ASN A 108 -5.23 12.85 -31.99
N GLY A 109 -4.56 13.47 -32.94
CA GLY A 109 -3.10 13.53 -33.00
C GLY A 109 -2.53 14.35 -31.82
N GLY A 110 -3.03 14.11 -30.61
CA GLY A 110 -2.40 14.57 -29.39
C GLY A 110 -1.06 13.86 -29.29
N LYS A 111 0.00 14.62 -29.11
CA LYS A 111 1.33 14.06 -28.89
C LYS A 111 1.23 13.09 -27.72
N ARG A 112 1.80 11.90 -27.88
CA ARG A 112 1.83 10.90 -26.81
C ARG A 112 2.59 11.54 -25.64
N ARG A 113 2.03 11.51 -24.43
CA ARG A 113 2.74 11.94 -23.22
C ARG A 113 3.58 10.78 -22.71
N GLY A 114 4.79 11.08 -22.26
CA GLY A 114 5.72 10.14 -21.65
C GLY A 114 5.32 9.84 -20.20
N ASP A 115 5.91 8.79 -19.65
CA ASP A 115 5.62 8.32 -18.31
C ASP A 115 6.18 9.28 -17.24
N ASP A 116 5.47 9.38 -16.11
CA ASP A 116 5.90 10.17 -14.96
C ASP A 116 7.01 9.43 -14.18
N MET A 117 7.99 10.18 -13.68
CA MET A 117 9.09 9.66 -12.86
C MET A 117 8.80 9.90 -11.37
N ILE A 118 8.62 8.82 -10.60
CA ILE A 118 8.36 8.90 -9.17
C ILE A 118 9.66 8.74 -8.38
N HIS A 119 10.03 9.74 -7.57
CA HIS A 119 11.21 9.70 -6.72
C HIS A 119 10.85 9.89 -5.23
N PRO A 120 11.21 8.95 -4.35
CA PRO A 120 11.02 9.14 -2.92
C PRO A 120 12.03 10.16 -2.37
N LEU A 121 11.53 11.21 -1.71
CA LEU A 121 12.36 12.19 -1.02
C LEU A 121 12.29 11.94 0.50
N LYS A 122 13.38 11.45 1.07
CA LYS A 122 13.48 11.21 2.52
C LYS A 122 13.61 12.52 3.27
N VAL A 123 12.68 12.81 4.17
CA VAL A 123 12.60 14.04 4.99
C VAL A 123 12.49 13.67 6.46
N SER A 124 13.13 14.44 7.33
CA SER A 124 13.02 14.24 8.78
C SER A 124 11.84 15.02 9.39
N LEU A 125 11.48 14.75 10.64
CA LEU A 125 10.41 15.50 11.32
C LEU A 125 10.75 16.98 11.50
N GLU A 126 12.01 17.31 11.75
CA GLU A 126 12.51 18.69 11.87
C GLU A 126 12.40 19.42 10.54
N ASP A 127 12.71 18.74 9.43
CA ASP A 127 12.55 19.29 8.08
C ASP A 127 11.08 19.61 7.79
N LEU A 128 10.15 18.73 8.22
CA LEU A 128 8.70 18.91 8.07
C LEU A 128 8.13 19.98 9.03
N TYR A 129 8.75 20.19 10.18
CA TYR A 129 8.33 21.17 11.17
C TYR A 129 8.81 22.59 10.82
N ASN A 130 10.10 22.73 10.48
CA ASN A 130 10.73 24.01 10.18
C ASN A 130 10.60 24.42 8.71
N GLY A 131 10.29 23.47 7.83
CA GLY A 131 10.37 23.66 6.39
C GLY A 131 11.83 23.65 5.92
N LYS A 132 12.06 23.14 4.71
CA LYS A 132 13.41 23.00 4.16
C LYS A 132 13.41 23.15 2.66
N THR A 133 14.46 23.78 2.14
CA THR A 133 14.75 23.79 0.71
C THR A 133 15.95 22.88 0.46
N THR A 134 15.76 21.82 -0.32
CA THR A 134 16.81 20.83 -0.64
C THR A 134 17.02 20.75 -2.14
N LYS A 135 18.28 20.65 -2.54
CA LYS A 135 18.68 20.45 -3.94
C LYS A 135 18.79 18.95 -4.21
N LEU A 136 17.95 18.43 -5.10
CA LEU A 136 17.94 17.03 -5.51
C LEU A 136 18.54 16.88 -6.91
N GLN A 137 19.60 16.08 -7.01
CA GLN A 137 20.23 15.75 -8.29
C GLN A 137 19.52 14.52 -8.89
N LEU A 138 18.88 14.70 -10.05
CA LEU A 138 18.20 13.65 -10.78
C LEU A 138 18.82 13.46 -12.16
N SER A 139 19.05 12.20 -12.54
CA SER A 139 19.44 11.85 -13.90
C SER A 139 18.19 11.51 -14.71
N LYS A 140 18.07 12.12 -15.89
CA LYS A 140 16.96 11.89 -16.82
C LYS A 140 17.46 11.79 -18.25
N ASN A 141 16.64 11.21 -19.11
CA ASN A 141 16.88 11.20 -20.54
C ASN A 141 16.38 12.52 -21.15
N VAL A 142 17.27 13.20 -21.88
CA VAL A 142 16.92 14.39 -22.68
C VAL A 142 17.19 14.10 -24.15
N LEU A 143 16.50 14.79 -25.05
CA LEU A 143 16.78 14.67 -26.48
C LEU A 143 18.24 15.03 -26.74
N CYS A 144 18.93 14.21 -27.54
CA CYS A 144 20.33 14.42 -27.84
C CYS A 144 20.52 15.77 -28.54
N SER A 145 21.22 16.70 -27.88
CA SER A 145 21.45 18.06 -28.40
C SER A 145 22.22 18.09 -29.73
N ALA A 146 22.95 17.02 -30.07
CA ALA A 146 23.75 16.95 -31.30
C ALA A 146 22.93 16.50 -32.53
N CYS A 147 21.83 15.77 -32.34
CA CYS A 147 20.98 15.27 -33.43
C CYS A 147 19.48 15.58 -33.25
N ASN A 148 19.12 16.33 -32.20
CA ASN A 148 17.75 16.71 -31.85
C ASN A 148 16.76 15.53 -31.86
N GLY A 149 17.17 14.38 -31.34
CA GLY A 149 16.32 13.18 -31.30
C GLY A 149 16.25 12.37 -32.59
N GLN A 150 17.04 12.68 -33.63
CA GLN A 150 17.05 11.92 -34.89
C GLN A 150 17.91 10.65 -34.83
N GLY A 151 18.94 10.61 -33.97
CA GLY A 151 19.84 9.46 -33.80
C GLY A 151 20.97 9.37 -34.83
N GLY A 152 20.90 10.15 -35.91
CA GLY A 152 21.94 10.22 -36.95
C GLY A 152 22.07 11.63 -37.53
N LYS A 153 22.90 11.77 -38.57
CA LYS A 153 22.95 12.99 -39.38
C LYS A 153 21.61 13.21 -40.11
N ALA A 154 21.30 14.46 -40.47
CA ALA A 154 20.10 14.77 -41.24
C ALA A 154 20.06 13.94 -42.55
N GLY A 155 18.96 13.20 -42.76
CA GLY A 155 18.77 12.32 -43.93
C GLY A 155 19.42 10.93 -43.83
N ALA A 156 20.15 10.63 -42.76
CA ALA A 156 20.75 9.30 -42.54
C ALA A 156 19.75 8.25 -42.03
N VAL A 157 18.59 8.69 -41.53
CA VAL A 157 17.54 7.82 -41.01
C VAL A 157 16.72 7.28 -42.18
N GLN A 158 16.75 5.96 -42.38
CA GLN A 158 15.97 5.29 -43.43
C GLN A 158 14.93 4.36 -42.84
N LYS A 159 13.77 4.23 -43.49
CA LYS A 159 12.75 3.26 -43.08
C LYS A 159 13.31 1.84 -43.23
N CYS A 160 13.12 1.02 -42.20
CA CYS A 160 13.53 -0.37 -42.26
C CYS A 160 12.79 -1.10 -43.39
N VAL A 161 13.54 -1.59 -44.38
CA VAL A 161 12.98 -2.27 -45.56
C VAL A 161 12.24 -3.54 -45.15
N ALA A 162 12.79 -4.28 -44.21
CA ALA A 162 12.32 -5.61 -43.89
C ALA A 162 11.06 -5.66 -43.02
N CYS A 163 10.79 -4.63 -42.20
CA CYS A 163 9.47 -4.44 -41.56
C CYS A 163 8.62 -3.33 -42.19
N ARG A 164 9.12 -2.68 -43.27
CA ARG A 164 8.49 -1.52 -43.94
C ARG A 164 8.10 -0.40 -42.96
N GLY A 165 8.95 -0.13 -41.98
CA GLY A 165 8.70 0.89 -40.96
C GLY A 165 7.75 0.49 -39.83
N ARG A 166 7.35 -0.78 -39.73
CA ARG A 166 6.40 -1.25 -38.70
C ARG A 166 7.05 -1.70 -37.40
N GLY A 167 8.37 -1.86 -37.35
CA GLY A 167 9.11 -2.35 -36.18
C GLY A 167 8.88 -3.84 -35.85
N MET A 168 7.87 -4.49 -36.43
CA MET A 168 7.52 -5.88 -36.16
C MET A 168 7.36 -6.67 -37.47
N ARG A 169 7.67 -7.97 -37.43
CA ARG A 169 7.45 -8.92 -38.52
C ARG A 169 6.45 -9.99 -38.10
N ILE A 170 5.68 -10.47 -39.06
CA ILE A 170 4.78 -11.61 -38.86
C ILE A 170 5.58 -12.86 -39.24
N MET A 171 5.84 -13.71 -38.26
CA MET A 171 6.49 -15.01 -38.46
C MET A 171 5.42 -16.10 -38.39
N ILE A 172 5.28 -16.86 -39.47
CA ILE A 172 4.31 -17.97 -39.54
C ILE A 172 5.00 -19.22 -39.01
N ARG A 173 4.56 -19.72 -37.85
CA ARG A 173 5.06 -20.99 -37.29
C ARG A 173 4.03 -22.09 -37.55
N GLN A 174 4.44 -23.16 -38.24
CA GLN A 174 3.64 -24.38 -38.35
C GLN A 174 3.76 -25.18 -37.05
N LEU A 175 2.65 -25.36 -36.33
CA LEU A 175 2.61 -26.20 -35.14
C LEU A 175 2.20 -27.65 -35.46
N ALA A 176 1.42 -27.84 -36.52
CA ALA A 176 0.97 -29.16 -37.00
C ALA A 176 0.71 -29.13 -38.51
N PRO A 177 0.64 -30.29 -39.18
CA PRO A 177 0.19 -30.37 -40.57
C PRO A 177 -1.18 -29.69 -40.72
N GLY A 178 -1.25 -28.62 -41.52
CA GLY A 178 -2.47 -27.83 -41.73
C GLY A 178 -2.77 -26.73 -40.70
N MET A 179 -1.99 -26.60 -39.61
CA MET A 179 -2.20 -25.57 -38.58
C MET A 179 -1.01 -24.61 -38.50
N VAL A 180 -1.19 -23.41 -39.05
CA VAL A 180 -0.24 -22.29 -38.98
C VAL A 180 -0.71 -21.26 -37.97
N GLN A 181 0.18 -20.85 -37.05
CA GLN A 181 -0.04 -19.71 -36.17
C GLN A 181 0.81 -18.54 -36.64
N GLN A 182 0.17 -17.40 -36.87
CA GLN A 182 0.87 -16.14 -37.13
C GLN A 182 1.31 -15.55 -35.80
N MET A 183 2.62 -15.48 -35.57
CA MET A 183 3.20 -14.87 -34.38
C MET A 183 3.87 -13.55 -34.78
N GLN A 184 3.56 -12.48 -34.05
CA GLN A 184 4.20 -11.18 -34.26
C GLN A 184 5.51 -11.14 -33.46
N SER A 185 6.63 -10.97 -34.13
CA SER A 185 7.96 -10.84 -33.50
C SER A 185 8.55 -9.46 -33.79
N VAL A 186 9.38 -8.95 -32.87
CA VAL A 186 10.14 -7.71 -33.09
C VAL A 186 11.05 -7.89 -34.31
N CYS A 187 11.12 -6.87 -35.18
CA CYS A 187 11.97 -6.92 -36.37
C CYS A 187 13.44 -6.85 -35.97
N THR A 188 14.22 -7.89 -36.28
CA THR A 188 15.66 -7.98 -35.97
C THR A 188 16.49 -6.88 -36.61
N ASP A 189 16.16 -6.44 -37.83
CA ASP A 189 16.99 -5.47 -38.57
C ASP A 189 16.88 -4.03 -38.06
N CYS A 190 15.83 -3.69 -37.31
CA CYS A 190 15.65 -2.36 -36.73
C CYS A 190 15.37 -2.40 -35.22
N SER A 191 15.49 -3.58 -34.60
CA SER A 191 15.22 -3.83 -33.19
C SER A 191 13.91 -3.24 -32.66
N GLY A 192 12.88 -3.14 -33.50
CA GLY A 192 11.59 -2.55 -33.12
C GLY A 192 11.39 -1.08 -33.46
N GLU A 193 12.43 -0.33 -33.83
CA GLU A 193 12.32 1.11 -34.09
C GLU A 193 11.61 1.45 -35.42
N GLY A 194 11.59 0.52 -36.38
CA GLY A 194 11.06 0.76 -37.72
C GLY A 194 11.97 1.62 -38.62
N GLU A 195 13.05 2.17 -38.07
CA GLU A 195 14.06 2.94 -38.78
C GLU A 195 15.44 2.28 -38.63
N VAL A 196 16.31 2.49 -39.61
CA VAL A 196 17.69 1.98 -39.61
C VAL A 196 18.61 3.16 -39.94
N ILE A 197 19.72 3.23 -39.21
CA ILE A 197 20.77 4.23 -39.40
C ILE A 197 22.08 3.49 -39.63
N ASN A 198 22.74 3.78 -40.75
CA ASN A 198 24.07 3.25 -41.05
C ASN A 198 25.05 3.63 -39.93
N GLU A 199 25.92 2.69 -39.53
CA GLU A 199 26.86 2.90 -38.40
C GLU A 199 27.71 4.17 -38.55
N LYS A 200 28.17 4.46 -39.77
CA LYS A 200 28.99 5.64 -40.09
C LYS A 200 28.27 6.97 -39.88
N ASP A 201 26.93 6.95 -39.91
CA ASP A 201 26.08 8.13 -39.83
C ASP A 201 25.33 8.23 -38.51
N ARG A 202 25.55 7.29 -37.59
CA ARG A 202 25.06 7.37 -36.21
C ARG A 202 25.66 8.60 -35.54
N CYS A 203 24.83 9.25 -34.73
CA CYS A 203 25.27 10.37 -33.93
C CYS A 203 26.32 9.91 -32.93
N LYS A 204 27.50 10.56 -32.89
CA LYS A 204 28.59 10.18 -31.98
C LYS A 204 28.28 10.38 -30.49
N LYS A 205 27.30 11.24 -30.16
CA LYS A 205 26.95 11.58 -28.77
C LYS A 205 25.94 10.61 -28.15
N CYS A 206 24.98 10.13 -28.93
CA CYS A 206 23.94 9.19 -28.46
C CYS A 206 24.07 7.79 -29.10
N GLU A 207 25.04 7.59 -29.99
CA GLU A 207 25.31 6.33 -30.67
C GLU A 207 24.11 5.72 -31.42
N GLY A 208 23.15 6.56 -31.81
CA GLY A 208 21.89 6.12 -32.45
C GLY A 208 20.68 6.12 -31.52
N GLN A 209 20.85 6.23 -30.20
CA GLN A 209 19.76 6.11 -29.21
C GLN A 209 18.81 7.31 -29.14
N LYS A 210 19.08 8.39 -29.89
CA LYS A 210 18.26 9.62 -29.98
C LYS A 210 18.20 10.47 -28.69
N VAL A 211 18.45 9.88 -27.53
CA VAL A 211 18.48 10.56 -26.21
C VAL A 211 19.85 10.47 -25.57
N CYS A 212 20.13 11.34 -24.59
CA CYS A 212 21.30 11.31 -23.75
C CYS A 212 20.90 11.43 -22.28
N LYS A 213 21.64 10.80 -21.37
CA LYS A 213 21.47 11.02 -19.93
C LYS A 213 22.01 12.41 -19.57
N ASP A 214 21.16 13.22 -18.96
CA ASP A 214 21.50 14.52 -18.41
C ASP A 214 21.19 14.54 -16.93
N THR A 215 21.98 15.30 -16.17
CA THR A 215 21.82 15.38 -14.72
C THR A 215 21.37 16.77 -14.33
N LYS A 216 20.12 16.88 -13.89
CA LYS A 216 19.50 18.14 -13.49
C LYS A 216 19.42 18.24 -11.98
N LEU A 217 19.70 19.43 -11.48
CA LEU A 217 19.57 19.76 -10.07
C LEU A 217 18.24 20.50 -9.88
N LEU A 218 17.29 19.84 -9.20
CA LEU A 218 15.98 20.40 -8.87
C LEU A 218 16.02 20.97 -7.46
N GLU A 219 15.53 22.20 -7.30
CA GLU A 219 15.30 22.81 -6.00
C GLU A 219 13.91 22.42 -5.50
N VAL A 220 13.87 21.69 -4.40
CA VAL A 220 12.65 21.15 -3.81
C VAL A 220 12.37 21.90 -2.52
N HIS A 221 11.21 22.55 -2.47
CA HIS A 221 10.70 23.21 -1.28
C HIS A 221 9.77 22.25 -0.52
N VAL A 222 10.16 21.92 0.69
CA VAL A 222 9.36 21.16 1.65
C VAL A 222 8.75 22.18 2.62
N ASP A 223 7.45 22.41 2.48
CA ASP A 223 6.72 23.34 3.31
C ASP A 223 6.47 22.78 4.71
N LYS A 224 6.29 23.70 5.67
CA LYS A 224 5.92 23.37 7.04
C LYS A 224 4.59 22.60 7.07
N GLY A 225 4.56 21.52 7.84
CA GLY A 225 3.36 20.72 8.07
C GLY A 225 3.02 19.75 6.95
N MET A 226 3.83 19.66 5.88
CA MET A 226 3.66 18.64 4.86
C MET A 226 3.64 17.23 5.48
N LYS A 227 2.88 16.32 4.88
CA LYS A 227 2.62 14.98 5.42
C LYS A 227 3.43 13.91 4.70
N HIS A 228 3.64 12.79 5.38
CA HIS A 228 4.12 11.57 4.73
C HIS A 228 3.26 11.21 3.51
N GLY A 229 3.90 10.82 2.41
CA GLY A 229 3.24 10.45 1.15
C GLY A 229 2.77 11.64 0.30
N GLN A 230 2.91 12.88 0.77
CA GLN A 230 2.54 14.06 -0.01
C GLN A 230 3.45 14.22 -1.24
N LYS A 231 2.86 14.66 -2.35
CA LYS A 231 3.52 14.73 -3.66
C LYS A 231 3.92 16.16 -4.01
N ILE A 232 5.15 16.35 -4.49
CA ILE A 232 5.65 17.59 -5.10
C ILE A 232 5.92 17.28 -6.57
N THR A 233 5.26 18.00 -7.49
CA THR A 233 5.28 17.69 -8.92
C THR A 233 6.04 18.75 -9.70
N PHE A 234 6.98 18.33 -10.55
CA PHE A 234 7.68 19.17 -11.51
C PHE A 234 7.22 18.81 -12.92
N SER A 235 6.38 19.67 -13.50
CA SER A 235 5.69 19.35 -14.75
C SER A 235 6.62 19.35 -15.97
N GLY A 236 6.50 18.35 -16.83
CA GLY A 236 7.28 18.22 -18.07
C GLY A 236 8.78 17.97 -17.86
N GLU A 237 9.18 17.62 -16.63
CA GLU A 237 10.58 17.44 -16.27
C GLU A 237 11.04 15.98 -16.32
N ALA A 238 10.17 15.02 -16.63
CA ALA A 238 10.53 13.60 -16.74
C ALA A 238 11.38 13.31 -18.01
N ASP A 239 11.59 12.01 -18.26
CA ASP A 239 12.30 11.53 -19.43
C ASP A 239 11.67 12.02 -20.75
N GLN A 240 12.52 12.50 -21.65
CA GLN A 240 12.13 12.91 -23.00
C GLN A 240 12.34 11.75 -23.97
N ALA A 241 11.41 11.60 -24.91
CA ALA A 241 11.55 10.69 -26.04
C ALA A 241 11.15 11.40 -27.35
N PRO A 242 11.75 11.04 -28.50
CA PRO A 242 11.39 11.64 -29.78
C PRO A 242 9.91 11.49 -30.11
N GLY A 243 9.23 12.61 -30.37
CA GLY A 243 7.80 12.63 -30.72
C GLY A 243 6.84 12.43 -29.54
N VAL A 244 7.35 12.45 -28.32
CA VAL A 244 6.60 12.26 -27.07
C VAL A 244 6.78 13.51 -26.19
N GLU A 245 5.70 14.05 -25.64
CA GLU A 245 5.78 15.13 -24.65
C GLU A 245 6.23 14.56 -23.30
N PRO A 246 7.22 15.12 -22.60
CA PRO A 246 7.71 14.55 -21.35
C PRO A 246 6.61 14.50 -20.28
N GLY A 247 6.65 13.46 -19.46
CA GLY A 247 5.86 13.36 -18.23
C GLY A 247 6.37 14.29 -17.12
N ASP A 248 5.87 14.09 -15.91
CA ASP A 248 6.23 14.88 -14.74
C ASP A 248 7.20 14.12 -13.82
N ILE A 249 8.06 14.86 -13.10
CA ILE A 249 8.78 14.29 -11.96
C ILE A 249 7.91 14.49 -10.71
N VAL A 250 7.50 13.39 -10.09
CA VAL A 250 6.68 13.37 -8.88
C VAL A 250 7.55 12.94 -7.71
N LEU A 251 7.90 13.89 -6.84
CA LEU A 251 8.59 13.59 -5.59
C LEU A 251 7.56 13.19 -4.53
N VAL A 252 7.73 12.03 -3.92
CA VAL A 252 6.88 11.56 -2.82
C VAL A 252 7.64 11.71 -1.52
N LEU A 253 7.12 12.51 -0.58
CA LEU A 253 7.76 12.69 0.71
C LEU A 253 7.71 11.40 1.52
N GLN A 254 8.87 10.93 1.97
CA GLN A 254 9.02 9.82 2.88
C GLN A 254 9.54 10.32 4.22
N GLU A 255 8.74 10.17 5.25
CA GLU A 255 9.08 10.63 6.60
C GLU A 255 10.04 9.60 7.20
N LYS A 256 11.15 10.07 7.73
CA LYS A 256 12.09 9.25 8.48
C LYS A 256 11.56 9.04 9.89
N GLU A 257 11.75 7.84 10.42
CA GLU A 257 11.54 7.58 11.84
C GLU A 257 12.47 8.46 12.67
N HIS A 258 11.95 9.02 13.75
CA HIS A 258 12.67 9.85 14.70
C HIS A 258 12.79 9.09 16.03
N GLU A 259 13.88 9.33 16.76
CA GLU A 259 14.23 8.61 17.99
C GLU A 259 13.23 8.89 19.12
N ASP A 260 12.96 10.18 19.40
CA ASP A 260 12.07 10.59 20.50
C ASP A 260 10.59 10.78 20.11
N PHE A 261 10.32 11.27 18.90
CA PHE A 261 8.98 11.68 18.47
C PHE A 261 8.40 10.75 17.41
N ARG A 262 7.12 10.45 17.56
CA ARG A 262 6.29 9.80 16.55
C ARG A 262 5.16 10.74 16.16
N ARG A 263 5.04 11.04 14.88
CA ARG A 263 3.96 11.89 14.38
C ARG A 263 2.69 11.09 14.11
N GLU A 264 1.56 11.64 14.56
CA GLU A 264 0.22 11.18 14.19
C GLU A 264 -0.61 12.38 13.72
N GLY A 265 -0.71 12.55 12.39
CA GLY A 265 -1.40 13.70 11.82
C GLY A 265 -0.68 15.03 12.12
N SER A 266 -1.30 15.87 12.95
CA SER A 266 -0.73 17.13 13.45
C SER A 266 -0.13 16.99 14.85
N ASP A 267 -0.34 15.85 15.50
CA ASP A 267 0.08 15.63 16.87
C ASP A 267 1.41 14.87 16.91
N LEU A 268 2.15 15.07 18.00
CA LEU A 268 3.41 14.38 18.29
C LEU A 268 3.22 13.49 19.51
N HIS A 269 3.79 12.31 19.47
CA HIS A 269 3.81 11.35 20.57
C HIS A 269 5.25 11.05 20.96
N MET A 270 5.54 11.04 22.25
CA MET A 270 6.83 10.59 22.77
C MET A 270 6.62 9.70 23.99
N VAL A 271 7.60 8.83 24.26
CA VAL A 271 7.65 8.04 25.48
C VAL A 271 8.74 8.62 26.37
N HIS A 272 8.40 8.95 27.60
CA HIS A 272 9.35 9.45 28.57
C HIS A 272 9.37 8.58 29.81
N ARG A 273 10.58 8.24 30.25
CA ARG A 273 10.81 7.35 31.39
C ARG A 273 11.10 8.19 32.62
N ILE A 274 10.36 7.95 33.70
CA ILE A 274 10.54 8.63 34.99
C ILE A 274 10.73 7.60 36.11
N GLY A 275 11.45 7.97 37.16
CA GLY A 275 11.56 7.14 38.35
C GLY A 275 10.29 7.16 39.21
N LEU A 276 10.11 6.15 40.07
CA LEU A 276 8.96 6.09 40.99
C LEU A 276 8.85 7.33 41.90
N VAL A 277 9.98 7.86 42.38
CA VAL A 277 10.00 9.08 43.20
C VAL A 277 9.47 10.29 42.41
N GLU A 278 9.88 10.44 41.15
CA GLU A 278 9.41 11.51 40.27
C GLU A 278 7.92 11.38 39.97
N ALA A 279 7.45 10.14 39.77
CA ALA A 279 6.05 9.84 39.51
C ALA A 279 5.13 10.21 40.69
N LEU A 280 5.62 10.10 41.94
CA LEU A 280 4.86 10.38 43.16
C LEU A 280 5.05 11.82 43.68
N CYS A 281 6.28 12.32 43.65
CA CYS A 281 6.68 13.59 44.27
C CYS A 281 6.71 14.76 43.28
N GLY A 282 6.41 14.52 42.01
CA GLY A 282 6.52 15.51 40.94
C GLY A 282 7.95 15.64 40.40
N PHE A 283 8.08 16.28 39.24
CA PHE A 283 9.36 16.41 38.53
C PHE A 283 9.39 17.65 37.65
N GLN A 284 10.59 17.96 37.16
CA GLN A 284 10.80 18.90 36.07
C GLN A 284 11.71 18.25 35.04
N MET A 285 11.34 18.32 33.76
CA MET A 285 12.16 17.80 32.67
C MET A 285 12.31 18.84 31.57
N THR A 286 13.38 18.72 30.80
CA THR A 286 13.60 19.50 29.58
C THR A 286 13.55 18.58 28.38
N VAL A 287 12.68 18.90 27.42
CA VAL A 287 12.55 18.18 26.15
C VAL A 287 13.01 19.11 25.02
N THR A 288 13.94 18.64 24.19
CA THR A 288 14.34 19.36 22.98
C THR A 288 13.28 19.15 21.90
N HIS A 289 12.67 20.23 21.44
CA HIS A 289 11.65 20.19 20.39
C HIS A 289 12.28 20.17 18.98
N LEU A 290 11.46 19.96 17.94
CA LEU A 290 11.88 19.87 16.54
C LEU A 290 12.46 21.18 15.96
N ASP A 291 12.22 22.33 16.63
CA ASP A 291 12.86 23.62 16.31
C ASP A 291 14.15 23.88 17.12
N GLY A 292 14.56 22.93 17.96
CA GLY A 292 15.72 23.07 18.85
C GLY A 292 15.45 23.87 20.12
N ARG A 293 14.22 24.36 20.36
CA ARG A 293 13.87 24.96 21.65
C ARG A 293 13.82 23.89 22.74
N GLN A 294 14.20 24.26 23.96
CA GLN A 294 14.02 23.41 25.14
C GLN A 294 12.69 23.75 25.82
N LEU A 295 11.80 22.77 25.91
CA LEU A 295 10.54 22.87 26.63
C LEU A 295 10.75 22.39 28.07
N LEU A 296 10.62 23.31 29.03
CA LEU A 296 10.63 22.97 30.46
C LEU A 296 9.23 22.53 30.90
N ILE A 297 9.06 21.22 31.08
CA ILE A 297 7.80 20.62 31.51
C ILE A 297 7.87 20.38 33.01
N LYS A 298 6.96 21.02 33.75
CA LYS A 298 6.87 20.89 35.21
C LYS A 298 5.60 20.14 35.58
N TYR A 299 5.74 19.12 36.40
CA TYR A 299 4.62 18.42 37.01
C TYR A 299 4.61 18.68 38.52
N PRO A 300 3.51 19.22 39.08
CA PRO A 300 3.50 19.68 40.46
C PRO A 300 3.59 18.52 41.47
N PRO A 301 4.26 18.73 42.62
CA PRO A 301 4.29 17.75 43.69
C PRO A 301 2.89 17.46 44.22
N GLY A 302 2.65 16.22 44.65
CA GLY A 302 1.37 15.77 45.20
C GLY A 302 0.33 15.33 44.16
N LYS A 303 0.65 15.40 42.87
CA LYS A 303 -0.10 14.69 41.82
C LYS A 303 0.68 13.47 41.40
N VAL A 304 0.00 12.35 41.20
CA VAL A 304 0.62 11.08 40.78
C VAL A 304 0.60 10.96 39.25
N ILE A 305 1.67 10.40 38.70
CA ILE A 305 1.72 9.88 37.32
C ILE A 305 1.61 8.36 37.39
N GLU A 306 0.54 7.82 36.83
CA GLU A 306 0.34 6.38 36.73
C GLU A 306 1.21 5.79 35.59
N PRO A 307 1.72 4.55 35.74
CA PRO A 307 2.42 3.87 34.68
C PRO A 307 1.58 3.79 33.40
N GLY A 308 2.16 4.22 32.28
CA GLY A 308 1.50 4.22 30.98
C GLY A 308 0.52 5.36 30.72
N CYS A 309 0.31 6.27 31.69
CA CYS A 309 -0.60 7.39 31.47
C CYS A 309 -0.04 8.39 30.44
N ILE A 310 -0.95 9.13 29.80
CA ILE A 310 -0.63 10.10 28.76
C ILE A 310 -0.97 11.51 29.27
N ARG A 311 -0.02 12.44 29.15
CA ARG A 311 -0.25 13.87 29.37
C ARG A 311 -0.02 14.65 28.09
N VAL A 312 -0.62 15.83 28.00
CA VAL A 312 -0.60 16.67 26.80
C VAL A 312 0.08 18.01 27.09
N VAL A 313 0.97 18.42 26.21
CA VAL A 313 1.52 19.77 26.11
C VAL A 313 0.86 20.44 24.91
N LYS A 314 -0.07 21.35 25.18
CA LYS A 314 -0.90 21.98 24.15
C LYS A 314 -0.07 22.88 23.24
N GLY A 315 -0.33 22.82 21.93
CA GLY A 315 0.27 23.70 20.92
C GLY A 315 1.74 23.40 20.59
N GLU A 316 2.30 22.28 21.08
CA GLU A 316 3.67 21.85 20.81
C GLU A 316 3.72 20.60 19.90
N GLY A 317 2.69 20.35 19.09
CA GLY A 317 2.69 19.36 18.02
C GLY A 317 3.21 19.90 16.68
N MET A 318 2.91 19.21 15.58
CA MET A 318 3.30 19.61 14.22
C MET A 318 2.45 20.79 13.70
N PRO A 319 3.04 21.71 12.90
CA PRO A 319 2.28 22.75 12.21
C PRO A 319 1.34 22.13 11.16
N GLN A 320 0.20 22.77 10.94
CA GLN A 320 -0.71 22.38 9.86
C GLN A 320 -0.19 22.88 8.50
N TYR A 321 -0.29 22.02 7.48
CA TYR A 321 0.06 22.40 6.11
C TYR A 321 -0.84 23.57 5.63
N ARG A 322 -0.24 24.58 5.00
CA ARG A 322 -0.85 25.87 4.59
C ARG A 322 -1.27 26.82 5.71
N ASN A 323 -1.44 26.34 6.93
CA ASN A 323 -1.72 27.15 8.12
C ASN A 323 -0.67 26.90 9.22
N PRO A 324 0.60 27.33 9.04
CA PRO A 324 1.69 26.94 9.95
C PRO A 324 1.60 27.55 11.36
N PHE A 325 0.71 28.52 11.57
CA PHE A 325 0.47 29.15 12.87
C PHE A 325 -0.38 28.26 13.79
N GLU A 326 -1.18 27.36 13.22
CA GLU A 326 -1.90 26.35 13.97
C GLU A 326 -1.05 25.10 14.08
N LYS A 327 -0.83 24.65 15.31
CA LYS A 327 -0.08 23.43 15.63
C LYS A 327 -0.99 22.44 16.32
N GLY A 328 -0.69 21.15 16.18
CA GLY A 328 -1.28 20.13 17.04
C GLY A 328 -0.67 20.15 18.44
N ASP A 329 -0.85 19.05 19.14
CA ASP A 329 -0.41 18.88 20.53
C ASP A 329 0.71 17.84 20.65
N LEU A 330 1.50 17.92 21.73
CA LEU A 330 2.49 16.91 22.10
C LEU A 330 1.94 16.03 23.23
N TYR A 331 1.78 14.76 22.95
CA TYR A 331 1.39 13.71 23.89
C TYR A 331 2.61 12.98 24.42
N ILE A 332 2.74 12.94 25.73
CA ILE A 332 3.85 12.29 26.43
C ILE A 332 3.27 11.11 27.20
N LYS A 333 3.65 9.90 26.78
CA LYS A 333 3.36 8.67 27.52
C LYS A 333 4.46 8.46 28.57
N PHE A 334 4.05 8.35 29.82
CA PHE A 334 4.98 8.14 30.92
C PHE A 334 5.17 6.66 31.21
N ASP A 335 6.42 6.23 31.22
CA ASP A 335 6.84 4.90 31.63
C ASP A 335 7.53 5.01 32.99
N VAL A 336 6.94 4.42 34.04
CA VAL A 336 7.44 4.55 35.41
C VAL A 336 8.38 3.39 35.69
N GLN A 337 9.66 3.72 35.89
CA GLN A 337 10.68 2.75 36.27
C GLN A 337 10.62 2.53 37.77
N PHE A 338 10.19 1.32 38.14
CA PHE A 338 10.30 0.84 39.50
C PHE A 338 11.76 0.52 39.83
N PRO A 339 12.19 0.74 41.08
CA PRO A 339 13.52 0.37 41.51
C PRO A 339 13.70 -1.16 41.45
N GLU A 340 14.96 -1.60 41.34
CA GLU A 340 15.32 -3.01 41.25
C GLU A 340 14.95 -3.79 42.52
N ASN A 341 14.87 -5.12 42.40
CA ASN A 341 14.64 -5.98 43.56
C ASN A 341 15.74 -5.77 44.61
N ASN A 342 15.36 -5.72 45.89
CA ASN A 342 16.27 -5.49 47.02
C ASN A 342 16.99 -4.12 47.01
N TRP A 343 16.45 -3.11 46.32
CA TRP A 343 17.03 -1.75 46.32
C TRP A 343 17.06 -1.06 47.69
N ILE A 344 16.23 -1.53 48.64
CA ILE A 344 16.12 -1.00 49.99
C ILE A 344 16.31 -2.11 51.02
N SER A 345 17.00 -1.80 52.13
CA SER A 345 17.22 -2.72 53.24
C SER A 345 15.90 -3.06 53.96
N PRO A 346 15.72 -4.30 54.46
CA PRO A 346 14.49 -4.71 55.15
C PRO A 346 14.07 -3.79 56.31
N ASP A 347 15.05 -3.27 57.06
CA ASP A 347 14.81 -2.40 58.21
C ASP A 347 14.08 -1.09 57.85
N LYS A 348 14.22 -0.63 56.60
CA LYS A 348 13.60 0.61 56.10
C LYS A 348 12.29 0.38 55.36
N LEU A 349 11.87 -0.88 55.17
CA LEU A 349 10.58 -1.19 54.53
C LEU A 349 9.41 -0.72 55.39
N ASN A 350 9.53 -0.81 56.71
CA ASN A 350 8.52 -0.30 57.64
C ASN A 350 8.32 1.21 57.49
N ASP A 351 9.41 1.97 57.33
CA ASP A 351 9.35 3.42 57.12
C ASP A 351 8.65 3.75 55.79
N LEU A 352 8.94 3.00 54.72
CA LEU A 352 8.29 3.16 53.42
C LEU A 352 6.79 2.86 53.50
N GLU A 353 6.42 1.81 54.21
CA GLU A 353 5.02 1.43 54.42
C GLU A 353 4.23 2.52 55.17
N CYS A 354 4.85 3.18 56.15
CA CYS A 354 4.23 4.30 56.86
C CYS A 354 3.95 5.52 55.98
N LEU A 355 4.63 5.66 54.84
CA LEU A 355 4.46 6.78 53.91
C LEU A 355 3.42 6.51 52.80
N LEU A 356 3.02 5.25 52.63
CA LEU A 356 2.09 4.82 51.60
C LEU A 356 0.67 4.61 52.18
N PRO A 357 -0.37 4.53 51.32
CA PRO A 357 -1.71 4.19 51.77
C PRO A 357 -1.73 2.85 52.54
N ALA A 358 -2.60 2.77 53.55
CA ALA A 358 -2.73 1.57 54.38
C ALA A 358 -2.99 0.32 53.54
N ARG A 359 -2.38 -0.81 53.94
CA ARG A 359 -2.68 -2.11 53.33
C ARG A 359 -4.16 -2.42 53.49
N ALA A 360 -4.71 -3.12 52.50
CA ALA A 360 -6.02 -3.75 52.66
C ALA A 360 -5.94 -4.83 53.76
N ASP A 361 -7.06 -5.07 54.44
CA ASP A 361 -7.15 -6.13 55.43
C ASP A 361 -6.83 -7.49 54.80
N ASP A 362 -6.15 -8.35 55.55
CA ASP A 362 -5.84 -9.70 55.12
C ASP A 362 -7.14 -10.45 54.79
N PRO A 363 -7.18 -11.21 53.68
CA PRO A 363 -8.37 -11.97 53.31
C PRO A 363 -8.67 -13.02 54.39
N ILE A 364 -9.97 -13.29 54.61
CA ILE A 364 -10.39 -14.40 55.49
C ILE A 364 -10.02 -15.71 54.79
N ILE A 365 -9.02 -16.41 55.33
CA ILE A 365 -8.53 -17.68 54.80
C ILE A 365 -9.46 -18.80 55.27
N ALA A 366 -10.05 -19.54 54.32
CA ALA A 366 -10.86 -20.72 54.63
C ALA A 366 -9.98 -21.87 55.17
N ALA A 367 -10.55 -22.75 56.00
CA ALA A 367 -9.79 -23.83 56.64
C ALA A 367 -9.22 -24.87 55.65
N ASP A 368 -9.74 -24.91 54.43
CA ASP A 368 -9.36 -25.76 53.31
C ASP A 368 -8.52 -25.03 52.25
N ALA A 369 -8.08 -23.80 52.51
CA ALA A 369 -7.26 -23.05 51.56
C ALA A 369 -5.84 -23.63 51.46
N GLU A 370 -5.40 -23.91 50.24
CA GLU A 370 -4.02 -24.34 49.94
C GLU A 370 -3.13 -23.11 49.70
N GLU A 371 -1.96 -23.08 50.34
CA GLU A 371 -0.94 -22.07 50.11
C GLU A 371 -0.20 -22.37 48.80
N VAL A 372 -0.13 -21.38 47.91
CA VAL A 372 0.53 -21.50 46.60
C VAL A 372 1.44 -20.30 46.36
N ASP A 373 2.64 -20.56 45.86
CA ASP A 373 3.61 -19.52 45.53
C ASP A 373 3.39 -18.97 44.12
N LEU A 374 3.49 -17.65 43.98
CA LEU A 374 3.57 -16.99 42.67
C LEU A 374 4.98 -17.16 42.10
N THR A 375 5.09 -17.83 40.96
CA THR A 375 6.34 -17.97 40.21
C THR A 375 6.32 -17.10 38.95
N GLU A 376 7.50 -16.75 38.44
CA GLU A 376 7.60 -16.01 37.18
C GLU A 376 7.04 -16.85 36.02
N PHE A 377 6.22 -16.21 35.18
CA PHE A 377 5.66 -16.87 34.01
C PHE A 377 6.70 -16.98 32.89
N GLU A 378 7.24 -18.18 32.70
CA GLU A 378 8.08 -18.49 31.54
C GLU A 378 7.23 -18.91 30.34
N ARG A 379 7.22 -18.09 29.29
CA ARG A 379 6.44 -18.35 28.05
C ARG A 379 6.93 -19.56 27.23
N SER A 380 7.99 -20.24 27.66
CA SER A 380 8.70 -21.29 26.91
C SER A 380 8.20 -22.73 27.12
N GLN A 381 7.19 -22.97 27.96
CA GLN A 381 6.61 -24.32 28.15
C GLN A 381 5.26 -24.47 27.43
N GLY A 382 5.34 -24.82 26.13
CA GLY A 382 4.49 -25.85 25.52
C GLY A 382 2.97 -25.66 25.44
N PHE A 383 2.48 -24.63 24.74
CA PHE A 383 1.26 -24.83 23.94
C PHE A 383 1.68 -25.30 22.54
N GLY A 384 1.98 -26.60 22.46
CA GLY A 384 2.23 -27.30 21.21
C GLY A 384 1.01 -27.18 20.30
N SER A 385 1.14 -26.32 19.30
CA SER A 385 0.36 -26.35 18.09
C SER A 385 0.52 -27.70 17.39
N GLY A 386 -0.60 -28.44 17.27
CA GLY A 386 -0.85 -29.28 16.11
C GLY A 386 -0.59 -30.79 16.26
N ALA A 387 -1.67 -31.54 16.48
CA ALA A 387 -1.88 -32.81 15.79
C ALA A 387 -3.40 -33.08 15.67
N ARG A 388 -3.99 -32.51 14.62
CA ARG A 388 -5.24 -32.95 14.02
C ARG A 388 -4.87 -34.09 13.06
N ARG A 389 -5.31 -35.33 13.32
CA ARG A 389 -5.53 -36.41 12.32
C ARG A 389 -6.22 -37.61 12.99
N GLU A 390 -7.50 -37.84 12.67
CA GLU A 390 -8.00 -38.96 11.82
C GLU A 390 -7.91 -40.30 12.58
N ALA A 391 -8.96 -40.82 13.24
CA ALA A 391 -10.22 -41.36 12.72
C ALA A 391 -10.00 -42.37 11.56
N TYR A 392 -10.13 -43.66 11.91
CA TYR A 392 -10.21 -44.86 11.05
C TYR A 392 -8.95 -45.25 10.27
N ASN A 393 -8.22 -46.27 10.75
CA ASN A 393 -8.15 -47.52 9.98
C ASN A 393 -7.73 -48.71 10.83
N ASP A 394 -8.48 -49.78 10.63
CA ASP A 394 -8.33 -51.13 11.12
C ASP A 394 -7.31 -51.91 10.25
N SER A 395 -6.89 -53.08 10.73
CA SER A 395 -6.18 -54.16 10.02
C SER A 395 -4.64 -54.18 10.04
N SER A 396 -4.13 -55.04 10.94
CA SER A 396 -3.36 -56.28 10.66
C SER A 396 -2.06 -56.28 9.84
N ASP A 397 -1.15 -57.14 10.33
CA ASP A 397 -0.07 -57.89 9.63
C ASP A 397 1.27 -57.16 9.49
N GLU A 398 2.30 -57.55 10.26
CA GLU A 398 3.25 -58.65 10.08
C GLU A 398 4.55 -58.24 9.35
N GLU A 399 5.65 -58.66 9.96
CA GLU A 399 6.99 -58.93 9.42
C GLU A 399 7.84 -57.84 8.72
N GLY A 400 9.11 -57.79 9.15
CA GLY A 400 10.21 -57.86 8.19
C GLY A 400 11.21 -56.71 8.14
N GLY A 401 12.35 -56.88 8.83
CA GLY A 401 13.65 -56.87 8.17
C GLY A 401 14.38 -55.55 7.86
N HIS A 402 15.50 -55.36 8.59
CA HIS A 402 16.86 -55.23 8.04
C HIS A 402 17.43 -53.89 7.50
N HIS A 403 18.63 -53.56 8.06
CA HIS A 403 19.79 -52.80 7.53
C HIS A 403 19.59 -51.29 7.25
N GLY A 404 20.37 -50.36 7.83
CA GLY A 404 21.82 -50.19 7.79
C GLY A 404 22.15 -48.68 7.78
N PRO A 405 23.43 -48.26 7.91
CA PRO A 405 23.84 -47.12 8.75
C PRO A 405 23.84 -45.75 8.07
N GLY A 406 23.69 -44.71 8.91
CA GLY A 406 23.71 -43.30 8.55
C GLY A 406 25.09 -42.76 8.17
N VAL A 407 25.08 -41.81 7.23
CA VAL A 407 26.23 -41.01 6.82
C VAL A 407 25.98 -39.57 7.22
N GLN A 408 26.90 -39.01 8.00
CA GLN A 408 26.96 -37.61 8.37
C GLN A 408 27.68 -36.82 7.27
N CYS A 409 27.10 -35.71 6.81
CA CYS A 409 27.76 -34.77 5.91
C CYS A 409 28.25 -33.55 6.70
N ALA A 410 29.55 -33.29 6.56
CA ALA A 410 30.27 -32.15 7.11
C ALA A 410 30.09 -30.90 6.25
N HIS A 411 30.16 -29.76 6.92
CA HIS A 411 30.24 -28.40 6.38
C HIS A 411 31.44 -28.21 5.43
N GLN A 412 31.18 -27.45 4.36
CA GLN A 412 32.04 -26.35 3.91
C GLN A 412 31.16 -25.17 3.53
#